data_AF-A0A815D4L1-F1
#
_entry.id   AF-A0A815D4L1-F1
#
_cell.length_a   1.000
_cell.length_b   1.000
_cell.length_c   1.000
_cell.angle_alpha   90.00
_cell.angle_beta   90.00
_cell.angle_gamma   90.00
#
_symmetry.space_group_name_H-M   'P 1'
#
loop_
_entity.id
_entity.type
_entity.pdbx_description
1 polymer ?
#
loop_
_entity_poly.entity_id
_entity_poly.type
_entity_poly.pdbx_seq_one_letter_code
_entity_poly.pdbx_strand_id
1 'polypeptide(L)'
;MSLNIELPDSTMNSIDNINFSSSSILTKEECILKICEILELDDSDQSKRIAEKSITDGRKALHDYDQDLSPRILRDEIDESQSEVLKLLIRYIEQEWYRNTPEWFQQYLQQKKTVSSNIYNQILIRTADYGSKFIKENLLLSLIIQFLFEFDDKRILETPTIDQIRENLIADGRQGIEQYADDIALNVKEEQLKNDESPLYLALQDYYCKSLKNLFEDPDVAIQRANTIKIALTCVTNDGWWKGLHNKKFQDEIAQKKFKKLIEKLIDYLNKNKIPIPVDALSNGNSTNSSLINSASSSSVSSQPSAITTSTFSSNQSSNSSYIQIKSSILNETKPISVITTNIDEEKRNDECKIIIKCINEDDKLKLSHLVEAGELIYIDKKLNDVIDKIINDYACQKYFSLFINNCLIPMMYLLKRHQNLDDFIECLFQKYDELELSLKST
;
A
#
# COMPACT_ATOMS: atom_id res chain seq x y z
N MET A 1 -43.25 10.16 11.86
CA MET A 1 -42.41 9.46 12.86
C MET A 1 -41.14 9.07 12.17
N SER A 2 -40.11 9.90 12.30
CA SER A 2 -38.80 9.70 11.67
C SER A 2 -37.91 8.98 12.69
N LEU A 3 -37.43 7.80 12.35
CA LEU A 3 -36.45 7.05 13.13
C LEU A 3 -35.07 7.61 12.79
N ASN A 4 -34.51 8.38 13.74
CA ASN A 4 -33.09 8.70 13.76
C ASN A 4 -32.30 7.43 14.04
N ILE A 5 -31.49 6.99 13.07
CA ILE A 5 -30.43 6.02 13.28
C ILE A 5 -29.15 6.84 13.44
N GLU A 6 -28.74 7.05 14.68
CA GLU A 6 -27.41 7.58 14.99
C GLU A 6 -26.40 6.46 14.69
N LEU A 7 -25.50 6.72 13.73
CA LEU A 7 -24.30 5.93 13.53
C LEU A 7 -23.36 6.19 14.72
N PRO A 8 -22.78 5.15 15.34
CA PRO A 8 -21.87 5.36 16.46
C PRO A 8 -20.57 6.02 15.98
N ASP A 9 -20.21 7.11 16.64
CA ASP A 9 -18.94 7.81 16.50
C ASP A 9 -17.75 6.86 16.62
N SER A 10 -16.84 6.97 15.64
CA SER A 10 -15.57 6.25 15.60
C SER A 10 -14.64 6.76 16.68
N THR A 11 -14.81 6.27 17.92
CA THR A 11 -13.77 6.33 18.95
C THR A 11 -12.83 5.14 18.75
N MET A 12 -11.84 5.32 17.88
CA MET A 12 -10.61 4.52 17.95
C MET A 12 -9.95 4.82 19.31
N ASN A 13 -10.34 4.04 20.32
CA ASN A 13 -9.65 4.05 21.60
C ASN A 13 -8.23 3.54 21.37
N SER A 14 -7.27 4.38 21.78
CA SER A 14 -5.86 4.03 21.86
C SER A 14 -5.72 2.71 22.60
N ILE A 15 -5.24 1.67 21.91
CA ILE A 15 -4.72 0.46 22.55
C ILE A 15 -3.37 0.87 23.11
N ASP A 16 -3.40 1.61 24.22
CA ASP A 16 -2.21 2.03 24.92
C ASP A 16 -1.54 0.79 25.54
N ASN A 17 -0.34 0.48 25.01
CA ASN A 17 0.66 -0.40 25.60
C ASN A 17 0.17 -1.80 26.01
N ILE A 18 0.04 -2.70 25.02
CA ILE A 18 0.12 -4.14 25.29
C ILE A 18 1.57 -4.50 25.63
N ASN A 19 1.98 -4.26 26.88
CA ASN A 19 3.25 -4.72 27.43
C ASN A 19 3.13 -6.19 27.84
N PHE A 20 3.41 -7.11 26.90
CA PHE A 20 3.49 -8.54 27.20
C PHE A 20 4.73 -8.86 28.06
N SER A 21 4.54 -8.73 29.37
CA SER A 21 5.54 -9.05 30.40
C SER A 21 5.47 -10.54 30.75
N SER A 22 5.80 -11.43 29.82
CA SER A 22 6.12 -12.83 30.17
C SER A 22 7.03 -13.44 29.10
N SER A 23 8.24 -13.80 29.50
CA SER A 23 9.35 -14.29 28.66
C SER A 23 9.20 -15.73 28.16
N SER A 24 8.01 -16.33 28.25
CA SER A 24 7.76 -17.67 27.73
C SER A 24 7.33 -17.61 26.26
N ILE A 25 8.06 -18.33 25.42
CA ILE A 25 7.66 -18.64 24.04
C ILE A 25 6.37 -19.45 24.12
N LEU A 26 5.34 -19.04 23.39
CA LEU A 26 4.07 -19.72 23.29
C LEU A 26 4.11 -20.64 22.06
N THR A 27 4.13 -21.94 22.29
CA THR A 27 4.07 -22.94 21.22
C THR A 27 2.66 -23.01 20.60
N LYS A 28 2.56 -23.60 19.40
CA LYS A 28 1.26 -23.78 18.75
C LYS A 28 0.34 -24.63 19.61
N GLU A 29 0.85 -25.72 20.18
CA GLU A 29 0.11 -26.63 21.05
C GLU A 29 -0.39 -25.94 22.33
N GLU A 30 0.44 -25.12 22.97
CA GLU A 30 0.01 -24.32 24.12
C GLU A 30 -1.03 -23.27 23.74
N CYS A 31 -0.92 -22.67 22.55
CA CYS A 31 -1.92 -21.74 22.03
C CYS A 31 -3.26 -22.45 21.81
N ILE A 32 -3.25 -23.64 21.19
CA ILE A 32 -4.45 -24.47 20.99
C ILE A 32 -5.14 -24.77 22.33
N LEU A 33 -4.38 -25.25 23.33
CA LEU A 33 -4.94 -25.59 24.64
C LEU A 33 -5.59 -24.39 25.33
N LYS A 34 -4.94 -23.21 25.27
CA LYS A 34 -5.49 -21.98 25.84
C LYS A 34 -6.73 -21.48 25.09
N ILE A 35 -6.77 -21.60 23.76
CA ILE A 35 -7.97 -21.27 23.00
C ILE A 35 -9.12 -22.19 23.40
N CYS A 36 -8.88 -23.50 23.52
CA CYS A 36 -9.91 -24.43 24.01
C CYS A 36 -10.41 -24.05 25.41
N GLU A 37 -9.51 -23.66 26.31
CA GLU A 37 -9.87 -23.20 27.67
C GLU A 37 -10.73 -21.92 27.64
N ILE A 38 -10.33 -20.90 26.87
CA ILE A 38 -11.07 -19.64 26.74
C ILE A 38 -12.45 -19.86 26.12
N LEU A 39 -12.53 -20.75 25.13
CA LEU A 39 -13.77 -21.08 24.44
C LEU A 39 -14.63 -22.14 25.16
N GLU A 40 -14.24 -22.56 26.36
CA GLU A 40 -14.95 -23.56 27.18
C GLU A 40 -15.25 -24.87 26.41
N LEU A 41 -14.33 -25.25 25.52
CA LEU A 41 -14.45 -26.41 24.64
C LEU A 41 -14.04 -27.71 25.37
N ASP A 42 -14.62 -28.83 24.96
CA ASP A 42 -14.27 -30.15 25.50
C ASP A 42 -12.92 -30.69 24.96
N ASP A 43 -12.37 -31.74 25.56
CA ASP A 43 -11.18 -32.43 25.03
C ASP A 43 -11.55 -33.40 23.90
N SER A 44 -12.13 -32.86 22.83
CA SER A 44 -12.42 -33.57 21.59
C SER A 44 -11.51 -33.14 20.45
N ASP A 45 -11.40 -33.99 19.43
CA ASP A 45 -10.69 -33.65 18.18
C ASP A 45 -11.37 -32.49 17.44
N GLN A 46 -12.69 -32.34 17.60
CA GLN A 46 -13.44 -31.22 17.01
C GLN A 46 -13.04 -29.90 17.66
N SER A 47 -12.95 -29.86 18.99
CA SER A 47 -12.51 -28.69 19.74
C SER A 47 -11.10 -28.25 19.37
N LYS A 48 -10.19 -29.21 19.19
CA LYS A 48 -8.83 -28.93 18.67
C LYS A 48 -8.85 -28.32 17.27
N ARG A 49 -9.72 -28.81 16.38
CA ARG A 49 -9.87 -28.23 15.03
C ARG A 49 -10.41 -26.81 15.05
N ILE A 50 -11.36 -26.50 15.94
CA ILE A 50 -11.87 -25.13 16.13
C ILE A 50 -10.72 -24.20 16.54
N ALA A 51 -9.93 -24.60 17.55
CA ALA A 51 -8.78 -23.82 17.99
C ALA A 51 -7.70 -23.66 16.91
N GLU A 52 -7.37 -24.72 16.17
CA GLU A 52 -6.44 -24.68 15.04
C GLU A 52 -6.93 -23.76 13.91
N LYS A 53 -8.25 -23.77 13.66
CA LYS A 53 -8.89 -22.89 12.69
C LYS A 53 -8.75 -21.43 13.11
N SER A 54 -8.96 -21.10 14.38
CA SER A 54 -8.75 -19.74 14.90
C SER A 54 -7.30 -19.27 14.77
N ILE A 55 -6.32 -20.16 14.95
CA ILE A 55 -4.91 -19.82 14.74
C ILE A 55 -4.61 -19.53 13.26
N THR A 56 -5.23 -20.29 12.35
CA THR A 56 -4.94 -20.21 10.91
C THR A 56 -5.71 -19.08 10.21
N ASP A 57 -6.98 -18.94 10.53
CA ASP A 57 -7.95 -18.06 9.85
C ASP A 57 -8.41 -16.90 10.73
N GLY A 58 -7.79 -16.75 11.90
CA GLY A 58 -8.10 -15.71 12.88
C GLY A 58 -9.38 -16.00 13.66
N ARG A 59 -9.62 -15.23 14.71
CA ARG A 59 -10.77 -15.45 15.61
C ARG A 59 -12.11 -15.30 14.91
N LYS A 60 -12.23 -14.53 13.82
CA LYS A 60 -13.51 -14.36 13.11
C LYS A 60 -13.97 -15.65 12.44
N ALA A 61 -13.08 -16.62 12.21
CA ALA A 61 -13.45 -17.96 11.76
C ALA A 61 -14.32 -18.73 12.78
N LEU A 62 -14.35 -18.29 14.05
CA LEU A 62 -15.23 -18.87 15.07
C LEU A 62 -16.72 -18.66 14.76
N HIS A 63 -17.09 -17.70 13.90
CA HIS A 63 -18.47 -17.57 13.42
C HIS A 63 -18.96 -18.81 12.65
N ASP A 64 -18.05 -19.61 12.09
CA ASP A 64 -18.41 -20.85 11.39
C ASP A 64 -18.84 -21.98 12.35
N TYR A 65 -18.66 -21.77 13.66
CA TYR A 65 -18.92 -22.74 14.73
C TYR A 65 -19.95 -22.22 15.75
N ASP A 66 -20.91 -21.42 15.29
CA ASP A 66 -21.95 -20.82 16.13
C ASP A 66 -22.81 -21.85 16.90
N GLN A 67 -22.94 -23.06 16.36
CA GLN A 67 -23.64 -24.19 16.99
C GLN A 67 -22.81 -24.89 18.06
N ASP A 68 -21.49 -24.80 17.99
CA ASP A 68 -20.56 -25.46 18.92
C ASP A 68 -20.17 -24.54 20.09
N LEU A 69 -20.42 -23.23 19.96
CA LEU A 69 -20.04 -22.21 20.95
C LEU A 69 -21.25 -21.61 21.65
N SER A 70 -21.11 -21.29 22.94
CA SER A 70 -22.19 -20.60 23.65
C SER A 70 -22.37 -19.17 23.10
N PRO A 71 -23.60 -18.62 23.06
CA PRO A 71 -23.85 -17.26 22.61
C PRO A 71 -23.11 -16.17 23.42
N ARG A 72 -22.75 -16.47 24.67
CA ARG A 72 -21.92 -15.60 25.50
C ARG A 72 -20.50 -15.52 24.93
N ILE A 73 -19.89 -16.67 24.65
CA ILE A 73 -18.52 -16.74 24.11
C ILE A 73 -18.44 -16.09 22.73
N LEU A 74 -19.44 -16.30 21.87
CA LEU A 74 -19.48 -15.62 20.56
C LEU A 74 -19.44 -14.08 20.73
N ARG A 75 -20.19 -13.54 21.69
CA ARG A 75 -20.18 -12.09 21.96
C ARG A 75 -18.85 -11.63 22.54
N ASP A 76 -18.43 -12.26 23.63
CA ASP A 76 -17.29 -11.82 24.44
C ASP A 76 -15.97 -11.99 23.66
N GLU A 77 -15.82 -13.07 22.89
CA GLU A 77 -14.55 -13.40 22.23
C GLU A 77 -14.49 -13.03 20.76
N ILE A 78 -15.61 -12.87 20.06
CA ILE A 78 -15.59 -12.53 18.63
C ILE A 78 -15.87 -11.05 18.38
N ASP A 79 -16.76 -10.43 19.15
CA ASP A 79 -17.21 -9.06 18.86
C ASP A 79 -16.51 -8.00 19.71
N GLU A 80 -16.03 -8.35 20.91
CA GLU A 80 -15.36 -7.38 21.78
C GLU A 80 -13.87 -7.18 21.43
N SER A 81 -13.39 -5.95 21.59
CA SER A 81 -11.97 -5.58 21.40
C SER A 81 -11.08 -6.05 22.54
N GLN A 82 -11.66 -6.46 23.68
CA GLN A 82 -10.95 -6.96 24.85
C GLN A 82 -10.88 -8.49 24.92
N SER A 83 -11.30 -9.19 23.86
CA SER A 83 -11.24 -10.64 23.72
C SER A 83 -9.88 -11.22 24.16
N GLU A 84 -9.94 -12.26 25.00
CA GLU A 84 -8.76 -12.99 25.42
C GLU A 84 -8.19 -13.85 24.29
N VAL A 85 -9.05 -14.39 23.41
CA VAL A 85 -8.62 -15.06 22.17
C VAL A 85 -7.82 -14.09 21.30
N LEU A 86 -8.30 -12.86 21.11
CA LEU A 86 -7.60 -11.85 20.32
C LEU A 86 -6.21 -11.55 20.90
N LYS A 87 -6.13 -11.29 22.21
CA LYS A 87 -4.84 -11.01 22.89
C LYS A 87 -3.87 -12.19 22.76
N LEU A 88 -4.37 -13.41 22.91
CA LEU A 88 -3.58 -14.63 22.78
C LEU A 88 -3.04 -14.82 21.36
N LEU A 89 -3.90 -14.64 20.35
CA LEU A 89 -3.52 -14.74 18.94
C LEU A 89 -2.51 -13.66 18.55
N ILE A 90 -2.71 -12.40 18.96
CA ILE A 90 -1.76 -11.30 18.75
C ILE A 90 -0.37 -11.69 19.26
N ARG A 91 -0.29 -12.18 20.50
CA ARG A 91 0.98 -12.62 21.10
C ARG A 91 1.61 -13.78 20.31
N TYR A 92 0.81 -14.79 19.97
CA TYR A 92 1.30 -15.95 19.23
C TYR A 92 1.83 -15.56 17.84
N ILE A 93 1.05 -14.78 17.09
CA ILE A 93 1.38 -14.32 15.73
C ILE A 93 2.65 -13.46 15.75
N GLU A 94 2.76 -12.52 16.69
CA GLU A 94 3.96 -11.70 16.81
C GLU A 94 5.19 -12.59 17.05
N GLN A 95 5.12 -13.55 17.98
CA GLN A 95 6.22 -14.48 18.23
C GLN A 95 6.58 -15.32 16.99
N GLU A 96 5.59 -15.81 16.25
CA GLU A 96 5.81 -16.59 15.04
C GLU A 96 6.45 -15.75 13.92
N TRP A 97 6.08 -14.47 13.79
CA TRP A 97 6.73 -13.55 12.86
C TRP A 97 8.22 -13.42 13.16
N TYR A 98 8.60 -13.21 14.42
CA TYR A 98 10.02 -13.11 14.79
C TYR A 98 10.75 -14.46 14.73
N ARG A 99 10.07 -15.58 14.96
CA ARG A 99 10.69 -16.91 14.99
C ARG A 99 10.96 -17.49 13.61
N ASN A 100 10.02 -17.31 12.68
CA ASN A 100 10.01 -18.03 11.40
C ASN A 100 10.44 -17.17 10.21
N THR A 101 10.95 -15.96 10.45
CA THR A 101 11.41 -15.05 9.38
C THR A 101 12.91 -14.79 9.48
N PRO A 102 13.58 -14.46 8.36
CA PRO A 102 15.00 -14.13 8.35
C PRO A 102 15.31 -12.85 9.14
N GLU A 103 16.55 -12.72 9.61
CA GLU A 103 17.00 -11.62 10.49
C GLU A 103 16.73 -10.23 9.91
N TRP A 104 16.94 -10.01 8.60
CA TRP A 104 16.67 -8.73 7.95
C TRP A 104 15.20 -8.33 8.09
N PHE A 105 14.28 -9.31 8.04
CA PHE A 105 12.85 -9.07 8.15
C PHE A 105 12.45 -8.81 9.60
N GLN A 106 13.09 -9.48 10.56
CA GLN A 106 12.92 -9.19 11.98
C GLN A 106 13.34 -7.74 12.32
N GLN A 107 14.47 -7.28 11.76
CA GLN A 107 14.92 -5.89 11.90
C GLN A 107 13.93 -4.91 11.26
N TYR A 108 13.40 -5.24 10.08
CA TYR A 108 12.34 -4.47 9.43
C TYR A 108 11.07 -4.37 10.30
N LEU A 109 10.60 -5.48 10.87
CA LEU A 109 9.45 -5.49 11.79
C LEU A 109 9.71 -4.64 13.03
N GLN A 110 10.92 -4.71 13.60
CA GLN A 110 11.30 -3.90 14.76
C GLN A 110 11.32 -2.40 14.44
N GLN A 111 11.78 -2.03 13.24
CA GLN A 111 11.71 -0.66 12.75
C GLN A 111 10.25 -0.22 12.58
N LYS A 112 9.38 -1.05 11.99
CA LYS A 112 7.96 -0.71 11.82
C LYS A 112 7.23 -0.59 13.15
N LYS A 113 7.56 -1.43 14.13
CA LYS A 113 7.04 -1.35 15.49
C LYS A 113 7.39 -0.03 16.19
N THR A 114 8.54 0.58 15.87
CA THR A 114 8.97 1.84 16.47
C THR A 114 8.52 3.07 15.68
N VAL A 115 8.68 3.05 14.35
CA VAL A 115 8.41 4.21 13.47
C VAL A 115 6.93 4.33 13.10
N SER A 116 6.24 3.21 12.96
CA SER A 116 4.86 3.13 12.45
C SER A 116 4.01 2.20 13.34
N SER A 117 4.11 2.39 14.66
CA SER A 117 3.50 1.51 15.67
C SER A 117 2.00 1.28 15.45
N ASN A 118 1.25 2.31 15.04
CA ASN A 118 -0.17 2.20 14.74
C ASN A 118 -0.43 1.19 13.61
N ILE A 119 0.25 1.34 12.46
CA ILE A 119 0.11 0.44 11.30
C ILE A 119 0.56 -0.98 11.68
N TYR A 120 1.67 -1.10 12.40
CA TYR A 120 2.15 -2.39 12.91
C TYR A 120 1.09 -3.11 13.74
N ASN A 121 0.51 -2.41 14.72
CA ASN A 121 -0.52 -2.97 15.58
C ASN A 121 -1.80 -3.31 14.80
N GLN A 122 -2.21 -2.48 13.84
CA GLN A 122 -3.37 -2.75 13.00
C GLN A 122 -3.18 -4.02 12.16
N ILE A 123 -2.01 -4.21 11.53
CA ILE A 123 -1.70 -5.42 10.77
C ILE A 123 -1.71 -6.65 11.67
N LEU A 124 -1.17 -6.52 12.89
CA LEU A 124 -1.14 -7.61 13.87
C LEU A 124 -2.55 -8.00 14.33
N ILE A 125 -3.39 -7.02 14.69
CA ILE A 125 -4.80 -7.22 15.07
C ILE A 125 -5.57 -7.86 13.91
N ARG A 126 -5.43 -7.33 12.69
CA ARG A 126 -6.10 -7.85 11.50
C ARG A 126 -5.69 -9.29 11.19
N THR A 127 -4.40 -9.61 11.36
CA THR A 127 -3.91 -10.97 11.20
C THR A 127 -4.52 -11.89 12.26
N ALA A 128 -4.67 -11.42 13.50
CA ALA A 128 -5.33 -12.18 14.55
C ALA A 128 -6.86 -12.31 14.34
N ASP A 129 -7.51 -11.33 13.71
CA ASP A 129 -8.93 -11.37 13.39
C ASP A 129 -9.25 -12.30 12.22
N TYR A 130 -8.43 -12.28 11.17
CA TYR A 130 -8.78 -12.85 9.86
C TYR A 130 -7.74 -13.81 9.26
N GLY A 131 -6.57 -13.99 9.90
CA GLY A 131 -5.55 -14.98 9.55
C GLY A 131 -5.24 -15.07 8.05
N SER A 132 -5.50 -16.25 7.48
CA SER A 132 -5.21 -16.62 6.08
C SER A 132 -5.88 -15.74 5.03
N LYS A 133 -6.88 -14.92 5.40
CA LYS A 133 -7.42 -13.89 4.50
C LYS A 133 -6.32 -12.88 4.10
N PHE A 134 -5.43 -12.54 5.03
CA PHE A 134 -4.37 -11.53 4.85
C PHE A 134 -2.97 -12.12 4.77
N ILE A 135 -2.73 -13.27 5.42
CA ILE A 135 -1.44 -13.96 5.40
C ILE A 135 -1.54 -15.19 4.50
N LYS A 136 -1.03 -15.09 3.28
CA LYS A 136 -0.99 -16.21 2.33
C LYS A 136 0.24 -17.09 2.57
N GLU A 137 0.43 -18.07 1.68
CA GLU A 137 1.53 -19.06 1.74
C GLU A 137 2.94 -18.46 1.86
N ASN A 138 3.15 -17.21 1.42
CA ASN A 138 4.39 -16.48 1.68
C ASN A 138 4.12 -15.35 2.70
N LEU A 139 4.55 -15.58 3.94
CA LEU A 139 4.40 -14.66 5.06
C LEU A 139 5.08 -13.31 4.77
N LEU A 140 6.32 -13.32 4.27
CA LEU A 140 7.11 -12.11 4.06
C LEU A 140 6.41 -11.19 3.06
N LEU A 141 6.05 -11.71 1.89
CA LEU A 141 5.38 -10.95 0.84
C LEU A 141 4.02 -10.43 1.31
N SER A 142 3.24 -11.25 2.03
CA SER A 142 1.94 -10.86 2.55
C SER A 142 2.04 -9.68 3.53
N LEU A 143 3.04 -9.71 4.42
CA LEU A 143 3.27 -8.63 5.36
C LEU A 143 3.83 -7.37 4.68
N ILE A 144 4.79 -7.51 3.76
CA ILE A 144 5.32 -6.36 3.02
C ILE A 144 4.21 -5.66 2.24
N ILE A 145 3.34 -6.39 1.55
CA ILE A 145 2.18 -5.80 0.86
C ILE A 145 1.32 -5.01 1.85
N GLN A 146 1.02 -5.57 3.02
CA GLN A 146 0.22 -4.87 4.02
C GLN A 146 0.90 -3.59 4.55
N PHE A 147 2.21 -3.61 4.76
CA PHE A 147 2.97 -2.43 5.20
C PHE A 147 3.12 -1.36 4.11
N LEU A 148 3.22 -1.73 2.84
CA LEU A 148 3.40 -0.79 1.74
C LEU A 148 2.12 0.00 1.44
N PHE A 149 0.98 -0.67 1.51
CA PHE A 149 -0.32 -0.10 1.16
C PHE A 149 -1.07 0.49 2.35
N GLU A 150 -0.52 0.30 3.57
CA GLU A 150 -1.08 0.82 4.82
C GLU A 150 -2.61 0.62 4.90
N PHE A 151 -3.07 -0.57 4.53
CA PHE A 151 -4.50 -0.86 4.45
C PHE A 151 -5.17 -0.49 5.79
N ASP A 152 -6.10 0.46 5.75
CA ASP A 152 -7.07 0.66 6.82
C ASP A 152 -8.29 -0.27 6.58
N ASP A 153 -9.09 -0.50 7.61
CA ASP A 153 -10.20 -1.46 7.53
C ASP A 153 -11.28 -1.04 6.52
N LYS A 154 -11.34 0.24 6.13
CA LYS A 154 -12.26 0.74 5.10
C LYS A 154 -11.71 0.45 3.70
N ARG A 155 -10.42 0.72 3.45
CA ARG A 155 -9.74 0.47 2.18
C ARG A 155 -9.77 -1.00 1.82
N ILE A 156 -9.64 -1.91 2.77
CA ILE A 156 -9.72 -3.37 2.54
C ILE A 156 -11.01 -3.80 1.82
N LEU A 157 -12.10 -3.05 2.00
CA LEU A 157 -13.39 -3.32 1.37
C LEU A 157 -13.55 -2.62 0.01
N GLU A 158 -12.71 -1.62 -0.30
CA GLU A 158 -12.88 -0.70 -1.44
C GLU A 158 -11.75 -0.79 -2.48
N THR A 159 -10.54 -1.25 -2.12
CA THR A 159 -9.36 -1.31 -3.00
C THR A 159 -9.17 -2.70 -3.62
N PRO A 160 -8.33 -2.84 -4.67
CA PRO A 160 -7.87 -4.14 -5.14
C PRO A 160 -7.50 -5.04 -3.96
N THR A 161 -8.04 -6.26 -3.95
CA THR A 161 -7.80 -7.18 -2.85
C THR A 161 -6.29 -7.44 -2.72
N ILE A 162 -5.82 -7.71 -1.52
CA ILE A 162 -4.41 -8.11 -1.28
C ILE A 162 -3.98 -9.24 -2.23
N ASP A 163 -4.93 -10.11 -2.59
CA ASP A 163 -4.74 -11.15 -3.59
C ASP A 163 -4.40 -10.59 -4.97
N GLN A 164 -5.12 -9.59 -5.45
CA GLN A 164 -4.85 -8.94 -6.74
C GLN A 164 -3.47 -8.25 -6.76
N ILE A 165 -3.10 -7.54 -5.68
CA ILE A 165 -1.79 -6.91 -5.57
C ILE A 165 -0.69 -7.96 -5.57
N ARG A 166 -0.87 -9.03 -4.78
CA ARG A 166 0.06 -10.15 -4.71
C ARG A 166 0.22 -10.83 -6.08
N GLU A 167 -0.88 -11.12 -6.76
CA GLU A 167 -0.87 -11.74 -8.09
C GLU A 167 -0.11 -10.90 -9.11
N ASN A 168 -0.32 -9.58 -9.11
CA ASN A 168 0.39 -8.68 -10.01
C ASN A 168 1.88 -8.58 -9.68
N LEU A 169 2.26 -8.53 -8.40
CA LEU A 169 3.66 -8.57 -7.98
C LEU A 169 4.36 -9.90 -8.32
N ILE A 170 3.62 -11.01 -8.34
CA ILE A 170 4.12 -12.33 -8.76
C ILE A 170 4.24 -12.41 -10.29
N ALA A 171 3.32 -11.79 -11.03
CA ALA A 171 3.30 -11.83 -12.48
C ALA A 171 4.34 -10.89 -13.10
N ASP A 172 4.41 -9.65 -12.61
CA ASP A 172 5.23 -8.56 -13.13
C ASP A 172 6.45 -8.23 -12.27
N GLY A 173 6.67 -8.97 -11.18
CA GLY A 173 7.78 -8.72 -10.26
C GLY A 173 7.60 -7.41 -9.48
N ARG A 174 8.72 -6.83 -9.06
CA ARG A 174 8.76 -5.56 -8.35
C ARG A 174 8.14 -4.42 -9.14
N GLN A 175 8.25 -4.46 -10.48
CA GLN A 175 7.62 -3.46 -11.36
C GLN A 175 6.09 -3.50 -11.31
N GLY A 176 5.48 -4.62 -10.87
CA GLY A 176 4.04 -4.71 -10.67
C GLY A 176 3.47 -3.67 -9.71
N ILE A 177 4.30 -3.08 -8.84
CA ILE A 177 3.89 -2.00 -7.93
C ILE A 177 3.48 -0.72 -8.68
N GLU A 178 3.94 -0.51 -9.91
CA GLU A 178 3.61 0.68 -10.71
C GLU A 178 2.11 0.77 -11.03
N GLN A 179 1.41 -0.37 -11.10
CA GLN A 179 -0.04 -0.41 -11.33
C GLN A 179 -0.84 0.19 -10.17
N TYR A 180 -0.22 0.31 -8.99
CA TYR A 180 -0.82 0.80 -7.77
C TYR A 180 -0.16 2.11 -7.30
N ALA A 181 0.39 2.88 -8.25
CA ALA A 181 1.11 4.11 -7.94
C ALA A 181 0.28 5.16 -7.20
N ASP A 182 -1.06 5.14 -7.36
CA ASP A 182 -1.98 6.05 -6.70
C ASP A 182 -2.35 5.60 -5.27
N ASP A 183 -2.15 4.30 -4.96
CA ASP A 183 -2.50 3.70 -3.68
C ASP A 183 -1.33 3.69 -2.67
N ILE A 184 -0.11 4.03 -3.12
CA ILE A 184 1.12 3.99 -2.33
C ILE A 184 1.80 5.36 -2.36
N ALA A 185 2.33 5.80 -1.21
CA ALA A 185 3.10 7.03 -1.13
C ALA A 185 4.30 7.02 -2.09
N LEU A 186 4.51 8.12 -2.81
CA LEU A 186 5.51 8.23 -3.87
C LEU A 186 6.93 7.88 -3.39
N ASN A 187 7.32 8.36 -2.22
CA ASN A 187 8.62 8.06 -1.60
C ASN A 187 8.80 6.56 -1.30
N VAL A 188 7.77 5.90 -0.77
CA VAL A 188 7.77 4.46 -0.49
C VAL A 188 7.92 3.68 -1.79
N LYS A 189 7.16 4.04 -2.82
CA LYS A 189 7.26 3.43 -4.16
C LYS A 189 8.67 3.56 -4.73
N GLU A 190 9.24 4.77 -4.70
CA GLU A 190 10.58 5.01 -5.21
C GLU A 190 11.65 4.22 -4.44
N GLU A 191 11.53 4.12 -3.12
CA GLU A 191 12.42 3.31 -2.29
C GLU A 191 12.37 1.83 -2.72
N GLN A 192 11.16 1.30 -2.94
CA GLN A 192 11.02 -0.09 -3.39
C GLN A 192 11.62 -0.29 -4.79
N LEU A 193 11.39 0.63 -5.73
CA LEU A 193 11.84 0.47 -7.11
C LEU A 193 13.32 0.73 -7.36
N LYS A 194 13.99 1.55 -6.53
CA LYS A 194 15.39 1.96 -6.75
C LYS A 194 16.40 1.05 -6.06
N ASN A 195 16.02 0.35 -4.99
CA ASN A 195 16.94 -0.40 -4.15
C ASN A 195 16.77 -1.92 -4.27
N ASP A 196 17.84 -2.63 -4.64
CA ASP A 196 17.92 -4.10 -4.67
C ASP A 196 18.10 -4.71 -3.27
N GLU A 197 17.98 -3.89 -2.23
CA GLU A 197 17.86 -4.29 -0.83
C GLU A 197 16.53 -3.83 -0.23
N SER A 198 15.60 -3.34 -1.06
CA SER A 198 14.27 -2.95 -0.58
C SER A 198 13.51 -4.16 -0.02
N PRO A 199 12.68 -3.96 1.02
CA PRO A 199 11.89 -5.04 1.61
C PRO A 199 11.05 -5.83 0.60
N LEU A 200 10.46 -5.15 -0.39
CA LEU A 200 9.71 -5.81 -1.47
C LEU A 200 10.61 -6.69 -2.33
N TYR A 201 11.78 -6.20 -2.71
CA TYR A 201 12.73 -6.98 -3.50
C TYR A 201 13.16 -8.25 -2.77
N LEU A 202 13.52 -8.13 -1.48
CA LEU A 202 13.94 -9.27 -0.66
C LEU A 202 12.81 -10.29 -0.45
N ALA A 203 11.57 -9.83 -0.23
CA ALA A 203 10.41 -10.72 -0.09
C ALA A 203 10.09 -11.46 -1.41
N LEU A 204 10.20 -10.77 -2.56
CA LEU A 204 10.01 -11.39 -3.87
C LEU A 204 11.15 -12.38 -4.19
N GLN A 205 12.40 -12.08 -3.84
CA GLN A 205 13.50 -13.04 -3.97
C GLN A 205 13.21 -14.32 -3.19
N ASP A 206 12.78 -14.21 -1.93
CA ASP A 206 12.41 -15.35 -1.11
C ASP A 206 11.29 -16.18 -1.76
N TYR A 207 10.25 -15.51 -2.25
CA TYR A 207 9.14 -16.14 -2.96
C TYR A 207 9.60 -16.94 -4.20
N TYR A 208 10.42 -16.34 -5.06
CA TYR A 208 10.85 -16.98 -6.31
C TYR A 208 11.92 -18.07 -6.11
N CYS A 209 12.79 -17.92 -5.11
CA CYS A 209 14.01 -18.72 -4.96
C CYS A 209 13.76 -20.23 -5.04
N LYS A 210 12.82 -20.75 -4.25
CA LYS A 210 12.54 -22.20 -4.20
C LYS A 210 12.00 -22.73 -5.52
N SER A 211 11.01 -22.04 -6.10
CA SER A 211 10.37 -22.46 -7.35
C SER A 211 11.36 -22.39 -8.53
N LEU A 212 12.19 -21.34 -8.57
CA LEU A 212 13.20 -21.15 -9.61
C LEU A 212 14.27 -22.24 -9.53
N LYS A 213 14.72 -22.57 -8.31
CA LYS A 213 15.65 -23.68 -8.08
C LYS A 213 15.08 -25.01 -8.58
N ASN A 214 13.83 -25.32 -8.23
CA ASN A 214 13.16 -26.53 -8.70
C ASN A 214 13.09 -26.60 -10.24
N LEU A 215 12.80 -25.46 -10.90
CA LEU A 215 12.75 -25.36 -12.35
C LEU A 215 14.12 -25.61 -13.00
N PHE A 216 15.20 -25.18 -12.36
CA PHE A 216 16.57 -25.33 -12.85
C PHE A 216 17.18 -26.71 -12.58
N GLU A 217 16.72 -27.39 -11.55
CA GLU A 217 17.11 -28.76 -11.21
C GLU A 217 16.42 -29.82 -12.08
N ASP A 218 15.38 -29.44 -12.86
CA ASP A 218 14.75 -30.33 -13.83
C ASP A 218 15.81 -30.91 -14.80
N PRO A 219 15.86 -32.25 -15.00
CA PRO A 219 16.91 -32.90 -15.80
C PRO A 219 17.03 -32.38 -17.23
N ASP A 220 15.93 -31.90 -17.82
CA ASP A 220 15.91 -31.36 -19.18
C ASP A 220 16.49 -29.94 -19.28
N VAL A 221 16.51 -29.21 -18.15
CA VAL A 221 17.00 -27.84 -18.02
C VAL A 221 18.45 -27.83 -17.50
N ALA A 222 18.65 -28.44 -16.33
CA ALA A 222 19.94 -28.64 -15.65
C ALA A 222 20.83 -27.38 -15.65
N ILE A 223 20.37 -26.31 -15.01
CA ILE A 223 21.14 -25.07 -14.79
C ILE A 223 21.72 -25.10 -13.38
N GLN A 224 23.04 -25.24 -13.27
CA GLN A 224 23.73 -25.39 -11.97
C GLN A 224 24.70 -24.24 -11.66
N ARG A 225 24.98 -23.35 -12.62
CA ARG A 225 25.92 -22.25 -12.42
C ARG A 225 25.31 -21.22 -11.48
N ALA A 226 25.90 -21.07 -10.28
CA ALA A 226 25.43 -20.13 -9.26
C ALA A 226 25.23 -18.69 -9.79
N ASN A 227 26.13 -18.19 -10.63
CA ASN A 227 25.99 -16.86 -11.21
C ASN A 227 24.74 -16.73 -12.11
N THR A 228 24.49 -17.73 -12.96
CA THR A 228 23.30 -17.77 -13.83
C THR A 228 22.02 -17.82 -13.01
N ILE A 229 22.01 -18.58 -11.91
CA ILE A 229 20.85 -18.65 -10.99
C ILE A 229 20.62 -17.30 -10.33
N LYS A 230 21.67 -16.62 -9.87
CA LYS A 230 21.59 -15.28 -9.27
C LYS A 230 21.06 -14.23 -10.26
N ILE A 231 21.54 -14.26 -11.50
CA ILE A 231 21.06 -13.38 -12.58
C ILE A 231 19.57 -13.64 -12.83
N ALA A 232 19.17 -14.91 -12.96
CA ALA A 232 17.77 -15.28 -13.14
C ALA A 232 16.89 -14.78 -12.00
N LEU A 233 17.31 -15.01 -10.75
CA LEU A 233 16.57 -14.58 -9.56
C LEU A 233 16.39 -13.06 -9.55
N THR A 234 17.45 -12.32 -9.89
CA THR A 234 17.39 -10.85 -10.01
C THR A 234 16.39 -10.43 -11.09
N CYS A 235 16.44 -11.06 -12.27
CA CYS A 235 15.53 -10.74 -13.38
C CYS A 235 14.07 -11.06 -13.05
N VAL A 236 13.76 -12.22 -12.47
CA VAL A 236 12.36 -12.56 -12.10
C VAL A 236 11.87 -11.74 -10.92
N THR A 237 12.75 -11.33 -10.02
CA THR A 237 12.38 -10.44 -8.91
C THR A 237 11.97 -9.07 -9.44
N ASN A 238 12.69 -8.53 -10.41
CA ASN A 238 12.39 -7.22 -10.98
C ASN A 238 11.18 -7.26 -11.92
N ASP A 239 11.17 -8.19 -12.87
CA ASP A 239 10.25 -8.16 -14.01
C ASP A 239 9.20 -9.29 -13.99
N GLY A 240 9.22 -10.14 -12.96
CA GLY A 240 8.33 -11.28 -12.83
C GLY A 240 8.77 -12.50 -13.64
N TRP A 241 8.02 -13.60 -13.52
CA TRP A 241 8.39 -14.88 -14.11
C TRP A 241 8.65 -14.82 -15.62
N TRP A 242 7.70 -14.26 -16.38
CA TRP A 242 7.76 -14.31 -17.83
C TRP A 242 8.82 -13.38 -18.39
N LYS A 243 8.72 -12.08 -18.09
CA LYS A 243 9.66 -11.06 -18.60
C LYS A 243 11.06 -11.27 -18.03
N GLY A 244 11.17 -11.66 -16.75
CA GLY A 244 12.46 -11.92 -16.10
C GLY A 244 13.24 -13.06 -16.74
N LEU A 245 12.60 -14.21 -17.02
CA LEU A 245 13.27 -15.31 -17.71
C LEU A 245 13.44 -15.06 -19.23
N HIS A 246 12.71 -14.10 -19.81
CA HIS A 246 12.97 -13.62 -21.17
C HIS A 246 13.97 -12.45 -21.23
N ASN A 247 14.54 -12.06 -20.09
CA ASN A 247 15.52 -10.98 -20.06
C ASN A 247 16.78 -11.37 -20.83
N LYS A 248 17.22 -10.49 -21.73
CA LYS A 248 18.39 -10.73 -22.60
C LYS A 248 19.65 -11.10 -21.81
N LYS A 249 19.89 -10.45 -20.66
CA LYS A 249 21.05 -10.74 -19.80
C LYS A 249 21.06 -12.18 -19.30
N PHE A 250 19.89 -12.75 -19.03
CA PHE A 250 19.77 -14.13 -18.61
C PHE A 250 19.82 -15.10 -19.80
N GLN A 251 19.20 -14.75 -20.93
CA GLN A 251 19.24 -15.54 -22.15
C GLN A 251 20.66 -15.74 -22.66
N ASP A 252 21.50 -14.70 -22.62
CA ASP A 252 22.89 -14.74 -23.09
C ASP A 252 23.78 -15.68 -22.24
N GLU A 253 23.35 -16.03 -21.01
CA GLU A 253 24.08 -16.91 -20.09
C GLU A 253 23.77 -18.41 -20.27
N ILE A 254 22.77 -18.74 -21.10
CA ILE A 254 22.25 -20.11 -21.25
C ILE A 254 22.32 -20.57 -22.70
N ALA A 255 22.73 -21.82 -22.90
CA ALA A 255 22.67 -22.44 -24.23
C ALA A 255 21.23 -22.50 -24.76
N GLN A 256 21.00 -22.07 -26.00
CA GLN A 256 19.68 -21.96 -26.62
C GLN A 256 18.80 -23.21 -26.46
N LYS A 257 19.38 -24.41 -26.57
CA LYS A 257 18.66 -25.69 -26.37
C LYS A 257 18.09 -25.82 -24.96
N LYS A 258 18.88 -25.46 -23.94
CA LYS A 258 18.45 -25.47 -22.53
C LYS A 258 17.42 -24.37 -22.27
N PHE A 259 17.63 -23.20 -22.86
CA PHE A 259 16.68 -22.10 -22.76
C PHE A 259 15.29 -22.49 -23.29
N LYS A 260 15.22 -23.14 -24.46
CA LYS A 260 13.96 -23.65 -25.00
C LYS A 260 13.25 -24.62 -24.03
N LYS A 261 14.01 -25.54 -23.43
CA LYS A 261 13.48 -26.47 -22.41
C LYS A 261 13.01 -25.77 -21.15
N LEU A 262 13.74 -24.75 -20.70
CA LEU A 262 13.34 -23.92 -19.58
C LEU A 262 11.99 -23.23 -19.84
N ILE A 263 11.80 -22.65 -21.03
CA ILE A 263 10.54 -21.98 -21.38
C ILE A 263 9.37 -22.97 -21.45
N GLU A 264 9.57 -24.17 -22.01
CA GLU A 264 8.55 -25.24 -21.99
C GLU A 264 8.11 -25.54 -20.55
N LYS A 265 9.07 -25.76 -19.63
CA LYS A 265 8.78 -26.06 -18.22
C LYS A 265 8.19 -24.85 -17.47
N LEU A 266 8.58 -23.64 -17.83
CA LEU A 266 8.02 -22.42 -17.28
C LEU A 266 6.53 -22.30 -17.61
N ILE A 267 6.15 -22.55 -18.87
CA ILE A 267 4.73 -22.52 -19.29
C ILE A 267 3.91 -23.51 -18.46
N ASP A 268 4.41 -24.75 -18.29
CA ASP A 268 3.75 -25.77 -17.46
C ASP A 268 3.58 -25.30 -16.02
N TYR A 269 4.64 -24.70 -15.44
CA TYR A 269 4.61 -24.14 -14.10
C TYR A 269 3.59 -23.00 -13.96
N LEU A 270 3.58 -22.03 -14.88
CA LEU A 270 2.67 -20.89 -14.82
C LEU A 270 1.21 -21.33 -14.95
N ASN A 271 0.91 -22.25 -15.88
CA ASN A 271 -0.43 -22.81 -16.04
C ASN A 271 -0.89 -23.55 -14.78
N LYS A 272 -0.02 -24.39 -14.18
CA LYS A 272 -0.34 -25.13 -12.95
C LYS A 272 -0.68 -24.20 -11.78
N ASN A 273 0.02 -23.07 -11.68
CA ASN A 273 -0.16 -22.09 -10.61
C ASN A 273 -1.14 -20.95 -10.97
N LYS A 274 -1.80 -21.03 -12.14
CA LYS A 274 -2.73 -20.00 -12.64
C LYS A 274 -2.11 -18.59 -12.74
N ILE A 275 -0.80 -18.51 -12.99
CA ILE A 275 -0.11 -17.23 -13.18
C ILE A 275 -0.30 -16.81 -14.65
N PRO A 276 -0.76 -15.57 -14.92
CA PRO A 276 -1.05 -15.15 -16.28
C PRO A 276 0.21 -15.13 -17.17
N ILE A 277 0.05 -15.64 -18.38
CA ILE A 277 1.06 -15.57 -19.44
C ILE A 277 0.65 -14.43 -20.38
N PRO A 278 1.55 -13.49 -20.72
CA PRO A 278 1.23 -12.41 -21.66
C PRO A 278 0.67 -12.95 -22.98
N VAL A 279 -0.44 -12.39 -23.46
CA VAL A 279 -1.17 -12.90 -24.63
C VAL A 279 -0.29 -12.94 -25.90
N ASP A 280 0.63 -11.99 -26.02
CA ASP A 280 1.60 -11.89 -27.13
C ASP A 280 2.64 -13.01 -27.15
N ALA A 281 2.77 -13.78 -26.05
CA ALA A 281 3.69 -14.91 -25.97
C ALA A 281 3.18 -16.16 -26.67
N LEU A 282 1.85 -16.37 -26.68
CA LEU A 282 1.23 -17.59 -27.20
C LEU A 282 1.06 -17.55 -28.74
N SER A 283 1.08 -16.37 -29.34
CA SER A 283 0.92 -16.15 -30.78
C SER A 283 2.19 -16.43 -31.60
N ASN A 284 3.36 -16.45 -30.98
CA ASN A 284 4.65 -16.76 -31.65
C ASN A 284 5.01 -18.26 -31.66
N GLY A 285 4.11 -19.13 -31.16
CA GLY A 285 4.39 -20.55 -30.93
C GLY A 285 3.96 -21.55 -32.02
N ASN A 286 3.17 -21.16 -33.03
CA ASN A 286 2.63 -22.12 -34.00
C ASN A 286 2.74 -21.66 -35.46
N SER A 287 3.85 -22.02 -36.09
CA SER A 287 3.91 -22.19 -37.55
C SER A 287 4.78 -23.40 -37.90
N THR A 288 4.37 -24.60 -37.49
CA THR A 288 4.72 -25.86 -38.18
C THR A 288 3.81 -27.02 -37.74
N ASN A 289 2.89 -27.38 -38.65
CA ASN A 289 2.31 -28.71 -38.89
C ASN A 289 1.80 -29.55 -37.69
N SER A 290 0.47 -29.71 -37.60
CA SER A 290 -0.17 -30.96 -38.04
C SER A 290 -1.70 -30.85 -38.09
N SER A 291 -2.22 -30.90 -39.31
CA SER A 291 -3.58 -31.30 -39.64
C SER A 291 -3.61 -32.82 -39.82
N LEU A 292 -4.49 -33.54 -39.11
CA LEU A 292 -5.10 -34.86 -39.41
C LEU A 292 -5.84 -35.32 -38.13
N ILE A 293 -7.16 -35.12 -37.98
CA ILE A 293 -8.32 -35.90 -38.49
C ILE A 293 -8.86 -36.95 -37.49
N ASN A 294 -10.19 -36.89 -37.30
CA ASN A 294 -11.18 -37.87 -36.80
C ASN A 294 -11.43 -38.01 -35.29
N SER A 295 -12.58 -37.55 -34.73
CA SER A 295 -13.99 -38.08 -34.80
C SER A 295 -14.16 -39.39 -34.03
N ALA A 296 -15.17 -39.72 -33.22
CA ALA A 296 -16.53 -39.24 -32.91
C ALA A 296 -16.89 -39.80 -31.50
N SER A 297 -17.90 -39.37 -30.74
CA SER A 297 -19.33 -39.69 -30.87
C SER A 297 -20.05 -39.12 -29.63
N SER A 298 -20.97 -38.16 -29.79
CA SER A 298 -22.43 -38.30 -29.68
C SER A 298 -23.03 -38.73 -28.33
N SER A 299 -23.85 -37.86 -27.73
CA SER A 299 -25.26 -38.19 -27.53
C SER A 299 -26.12 -36.92 -27.50
N SER A 300 -27.24 -37.02 -28.20
CA SER A 300 -28.23 -36.02 -28.55
C SER A 300 -29.49 -36.22 -27.71
N VAL A 301 -30.17 -35.14 -27.30
CA VAL A 301 -31.64 -35.11 -27.23
C VAL A 301 -32.13 -33.75 -27.72
N SER A 302 -32.87 -33.80 -28.82
CA SER A 302 -33.64 -32.74 -29.46
C SER A 302 -34.99 -32.54 -28.77
N SER A 303 -35.50 -31.31 -28.75
CA SER A 303 -36.81 -30.98 -29.36
C SER A 303 -37.06 -29.48 -29.37
N GLN A 304 -37.11 -28.92 -30.58
CA GLN A 304 -37.81 -27.68 -30.93
C GLN A 304 -39.12 -28.09 -31.66
N PRO A 305 -40.11 -27.20 -31.88
CA PRO A 305 -39.95 -26.25 -33.00
C PRO A 305 -40.67 -24.88 -32.90
N SER A 306 -40.17 -23.96 -33.76
CA SER A 306 -40.85 -22.85 -34.49
C SER A 306 -41.40 -21.63 -33.70
N ALA A 307 -41.40 -20.38 -34.19
CA ALA A 307 -40.91 -19.75 -35.43
C ALA A 307 -40.92 -18.20 -35.29
N ILE A 308 -39.96 -17.54 -35.97
CA ILE A 308 -40.04 -16.30 -36.78
C ILE A 308 -40.67 -15.04 -36.15
N THR A 309 -39.87 -13.97 -35.95
CA THR A 309 -39.96 -12.73 -36.78
C THR A 309 -38.73 -11.81 -36.59
N THR A 310 -38.26 -11.32 -37.73
CA THR A 310 -37.19 -10.33 -37.97
C THR A 310 -37.66 -8.88 -37.76
N SER A 311 -36.79 -8.00 -37.24
CA SER A 311 -36.64 -6.63 -37.78
C SER A 311 -35.33 -5.97 -37.35
N THR A 312 -34.47 -5.75 -38.34
CA THR A 312 -33.37 -4.77 -38.39
C THR A 312 -33.90 -3.34 -38.37
N PHE A 313 -33.18 -2.40 -37.77
CA PHE A 313 -33.03 -1.04 -38.33
C PHE A 313 -31.76 -0.36 -37.82
N SER A 314 -30.93 0.09 -38.76
CA SER A 314 -29.87 1.08 -38.61
C SER A 314 -30.38 2.42 -39.16
N SER A 315 -29.98 3.55 -38.57
CA SER A 315 -29.78 4.80 -39.33
C SER A 315 -29.05 5.87 -38.51
N ASN A 316 -27.96 6.37 -39.09
CA ASN A 316 -27.30 7.64 -38.84
C ASN A 316 -28.23 8.84 -39.15
N GLN A 317 -28.05 9.98 -38.45
CA GLN A 317 -27.68 11.32 -39.01
C GLN A 317 -27.98 12.50 -38.05
N SER A 318 -26.90 13.17 -37.61
CA SER A 318 -26.56 14.60 -37.72
C SER A 318 -27.56 15.77 -37.47
N SER A 319 -27.10 16.71 -36.62
CA SER A 319 -27.01 18.18 -36.82
C SER A 319 -28.00 19.17 -36.14
N ASN A 320 -27.38 20.29 -35.70
CA ASN A 320 -27.88 21.65 -35.37
C ASN A 320 -28.31 21.90 -33.90
N SER A 321 -27.67 22.79 -33.11
CA SER A 321 -27.33 24.24 -33.23
C SER A 321 -28.38 25.15 -32.57
N SER A 322 -27.91 26.03 -31.66
CA SER A 322 -28.40 27.35 -31.17
C SER A 322 -28.35 27.44 -29.63
N TYR A 323 -27.41 28.17 -29.00
CA TYR A 323 -27.32 29.62 -28.78
C TYR A 323 -28.60 30.28 -28.24
N ILE A 324 -28.58 30.65 -26.95
CA ILE A 324 -29.32 31.80 -26.40
C ILE A 324 -28.32 32.64 -25.59
N GLN A 325 -28.39 33.94 -25.82
CA GLN A 325 -27.50 34.98 -25.37
C GLN A 325 -28.36 36.09 -24.70
N ILE A 326 -27.70 36.91 -23.87
CA ILE A 326 -27.96 38.35 -23.56
C ILE A 326 -28.65 38.69 -22.22
N LYS A 327 -27.89 39.40 -21.35
CA LYS A 327 -28.00 40.86 -20.97
C LYS A 327 -26.87 41.19 -19.97
N SER A 328 -25.77 41.90 -20.28
CA SER A 328 -25.54 43.37 -20.45
C SER A 328 -26.21 44.23 -19.35
N SER A 329 -25.57 45.15 -18.62
CA SER A 329 -24.59 46.20 -19.00
C SER A 329 -23.96 46.79 -17.70
N ILE A 330 -22.79 47.44 -17.74
CA ILE A 330 -22.59 48.91 -17.66
C ILE A 330 -21.14 49.25 -18.04
N LEU A 331 -20.99 50.28 -18.89
CA LEU A 331 -19.76 50.94 -19.33
C LEU A 331 -19.09 51.77 -18.23
N ASN A 332 -17.75 51.87 -18.23
CA ASN A 332 -17.09 53.15 -18.52
C ASN A 332 -15.60 52.98 -18.87
N GLU A 333 -15.19 53.78 -19.86
CA GLU A 333 -13.89 53.83 -20.52
C GLU A 333 -12.81 54.48 -19.65
N THR A 334 -11.58 53.94 -19.67
CA THR A 334 -10.36 54.76 -19.63
C THR A 334 -9.24 54.10 -20.44
N LYS A 335 -8.47 54.93 -21.15
CA LYS A 335 -7.43 54.65 -22.15
C LYS A 335 -6.35 53.63 -21.75
N PRO A 336 -5.67 53.00 -22.74
CA PRO A 336 -4.62 52.03 -22.49
C PRO A 336 -3.32 52.74 -22.09
N ILE A 337 -2.82 52.43 -20.90
CA ILE A 337 -1.40 52.68 -20.56
C ILE A 337 -0.66 51.38 -20.85
N SER A 338 0.14 51.41 -21.91
CA SER A 338 1.17 50.41 -22.16
C SER A 338 2.19 50.42 -21.02
N VAL A 339 2.23 49.37 -20.20
CA VAL A 339 3.38 49.09 -19.35
C VAL A 339 3.93 47.72 -19.72
N ILE A 340 5.09 47.78 -20.36
CA ILE A 340 6.01 46.67 -20.56
C ILE A 340 6.60 46.35 -19.18
N THR A 341 6.03 45.39 -18.46
CA THR A 341 6.65 44.74 -17.30
C THR A 341 6.06 43.35 -17.15
N THR A 342 6.55 42.38 -17.93
CA THR A 342 6.18 40.96 -17.73
C THR A 342 7.35 39.98 -17.76
N ASN A 343 8.60 40.41 -18.00
CA ASN A 343 9.73 39.47 -18.00
C ASN A 343 10.58 39.51 -16.72
N ILE A 344 10.59 40.61 -15.96
CA ILE A 344 11.44 40.74 -14.76
C ILE A 344 10.80 40.05 -13.55
N ASP A 345 9.47 40.08 -13.42
CA ASP A 345 8.73 39.50 -12.28
C ASP A 345 8.51 37.99 -12.38
N GLU A 346 8.63 37.39 -13.58
CA GLU A 346 8.63 35.93 -13.74
C GLU A 346 10.00 35.34 -13.42
N GLU A 347 11.08 36.00 -13.82
CA GLU A 347 12.44 35.56 -13.53
C GLU A 347 12.72 35.61 -12.02
N LYS A 348 12.26 36.68 -11.35
CA LYS A 348 12.35 36.83 -9.89
C LYS A 348 11.55 35.77 -9.13
N ARG A 349 10.33 35.45 -9.59
CA ARG A 349 9.51 34.36 -9.02
C ARG A 349 10.14 32.98 -9.22
N ASN A 350 10.78 32.76 -10.36
CA ASN A 350 11.42 31.50 -10.68
C ASN A 350 12.68 31.28 -9.82
N ASP A 351 13.41 32.36 -9.53
CA ASP A 351 14.54 32.31 -8.61
C ASP A 351 14.10 32.15 -7.15
N GLU A 352 12.98 32.76 -6.74
CA GLU A 352 12.35 32.52 -5.44
C GLU A 352 11.89 31.06 -5.29
N CYS A 353 11.29 30.45 -6.33
CA CYS A 353 10.93 29.04 -6.33
C CYS A 353 12.15 28.12 -6.20
N LYS A 354 13.25 28.43 -6.87
CA LYS A 354 14.51 27.67 -6.73
C LYS A 354 15.08 27.78 -5.32
N ILE A 355 14.97 28.95 -4.69
CA ILE A 355 15.40 29.17 -3.31
C ILE A 355 14.53 28.36 -2.34
N ILE A 356 13.20 28.35 -2.52
CA ILE A 356 12.26 27.56 -1.70
C ILE A 356 12.55 26.06 -1.83
N ILE A 357 12.72 25.55 -3.06
CA ILE A 357 13.06 24.14 -3.30
C ILE A 357 14.42 23.80 -2.68
N LYS A 358 15.38 24.73 -2.72
CA LYS A 358 16.68 24.54 -2.07
C LYS A 358 16.54 24.50 -0.54
N CYS A 359 15.70 25.36 0.05
CA CYS A 359 15.41 25.34 1.48
C CYS A 359 14.73 24.03 1.92
N ILE A 360 13.77 23.52 1.14
CA ILE A 360 13.10 22.22 1.38
C ILE A 360 14.11 21.07 1.27
N ASN A 361 15.01 21.09 0.29
CA ASN A 361 16.04 20.06 0.15
C ASN A 361 17.16 20.18 1.23
N GLU A 362 17.34 21.36 1.81
CA GLU A 362 18.24 21.57 2.96
C GLU A 362 17.56 21.18 4.29
N ASP A 363 16.23 21.29 4.40
CA ASP A 363 15.39 20.80 5.52
C ASP A 363 15.58 19.28 5.75
N ASP A 364 15.51 18.49 4.67
CA ASP A 364 15.80 17.04 4.69
C ASP A 364 17.25 16.73 5.12
N LYS A 365 18.20 17.64 4.86
CA LYS A 365 19.61 17.48 5.24
C LYS A 365 19.92 17.92 6.66
N LEU A 366 19.16 18.86 7.22
CA LEU A 366 19.44 19.49 8.51
C LEU A 366 18.98 18.68 9.73
N LYS A 367 18.35 17.52 9.54
CA LYS A 367 17.90 16.61 10.62
C LYS A 367 17.14 17.35 11.73
N LEU A 368 16.14 18.13 11.33
CA LEU A 368 15.28 18.88 12.26
C LEU A 368 14.40 17.99 13.16
N SER A 369 14.48 16.66 13.01
CA SER A 369 14.01 15.68 14.00
C SER A 369 14.53 15.97 15.42
N HIS A 370 15.72 16.55 15.56
CA HIS A 370 16.29 16.93 16.86
C HIS A 370 15.64 18.18 17.50
N LEU A 371 14.95 19.03 16.73
CA LEU A 371 14.26 20.20 17.29
C LEU A 371 12.92 19.84 17.94
N VAL A 372 12.41 18.62 17.69
CA VAL A 372 11.21 18.09 18.38
C VAL A 372 11.55 17.59 19.80
N GLU A 373 12.83 17.34 20.11
CA GLU A 373 13.30 16.91 21.44
C GLU A 373 13.49 18.07 22.44
N ALA A 374 13.53 19.33 21.99
CA ALA A 374 13.52 20.47 22.89
C ALA A 374 12.07 20.79 23.28
N GLY A 375 11.69 20.49 24.53
CA GLY A 375 10.36 20.75 25.11
C GLY A 375 9.89 22.21 25.19
N GLU A 376 10.37 23.08 24.30
CA GLU A 376 10.01 24.50 24.19
C GLU A 376 8.71 24.74 23.41
N LEU A 377 8.22 23.75 22.65
CA LEU A 377 7.04 23.90 21.80
C LEU A 377 5.69 23.72 22.52
N ILE A 378 5.68 23.36 23.81
CA ILE A 378 4.46 23.25 24.65
C ILE A 378 3.73 24.60 24.81
N TYR A 379 4.33 25.72 24.35
CA TYR A 379 3.86 27.07 24.64
C TYR A 379 3.21 27.84 23.47
N ILE A 380 3.14 27.30 22.25
CA ILE A 380 2.61 28.04 21.09
C ILE A 380 1.13 28.43 21.27
N ASP A 381 0.30 27.57 21.85
CA ASP A 381 -1.14 27.84 22.02
C ASP A 381 -1.45 29.06 22.91
N LYS A 382 -0.55 29.45 23.82
CA LYS A 382 -0.73 30.61 24.70
C LYS A 382 -0.02 31.87 24.22
N LYS A 383 0.76 31.79 23.14
CA LYS A 383 1.66 32.85 22.66
C LYS A 383 1.75 32.94 21.13
N LEU A 384 0.73 32.47 20.42
CA LEU A 384 0.69 32.46 18.95
C LEU A 384 1.01 33.84 18.36
N ASN A 385 0.41 34.89 18.92
CA ASN A 385 0.67 36.27 18.51
C ASN A 385 2.12 36.71 18.75
N ASP A 386 2.74 36.34 19.89
CA ASP A 386 4.14 36.68 20.18
C ASP A 386 5.10 36.02 19.18
N VAL A 387 4.80 34.78 18.78
CA VAL A 387 5.58 34.05 17.77
C VAL A 387 5.46 34.73 16.42
N ILE A 388 4.25 35.08 15.99
CA ILE A 388 4.02 35.80 14.74
C ILE A 388 4.70 37.18 14.79
N ASP A 389 4.56 37.93 15.89
CA ASP A 389 5.22 39.23 16.06
C ASP A 389 6.74 39.13 15.98
N LYS A 390 7.32 38.08 16.56
CA LYS A 390 8.76 37.83 16.44
C LYS A 390 9.16 37.57 14.99
N ILE A 391 8.42 36.71 14.27
CA ILE A 391 8.70 36.39 12.85
C ILE A 391 8.62 37.66 11.99
N ILE A 392 7.58 38.47 12.19
CA ILE A 392 7.36 39.71 11.44
C ILE A 392 8.43 40.75 11.76
N ASN A 393 8.82 40.90 13.03
CA ASN A 393 9.91 41.81 13.42
C ASN A 393 11.27 41.36 12.88
N ASP A 394 11.57 40.06 12.93
CA ASP A 394 12.81 39.52 12.37
C ASP A 394 12.88 39.77 10.86
N TYR A 395 11.77 39.62 10.14
CA TYR A 395 11.68 39.96 8.72
C TYR A 395 11.81 41.46 8.49
N ALA A 396 11.15 42.31 9.27
CA ALA A 396 11.26 43.77 9.18
C ALA A 396 12.72 44.25 9.32
N CYS A 397 13.47 43.66 10.26
CA CYS A 397 14.86 44.02 10.51
C CYS A 397 15.82 43.50 9.44
N GLN A 398 15.63 42.27 8.97
CA GLN A 398 16.62 41.58 8.15
C GLN A 398 16.30 41.62 6.65
N LYS A 399 15.02 41.79 6.28
CA LYS A 399 14.49 41.82 4.90
C LYS A 399 14.88 40.61 4.05
N TYR A 400 15.20 39.48 4.68
CA TYR A 400 15.51 38.22 4.00
C TYR A 400 14.28 37.33 3.97
N PHE A 401 13.66 37.22 2.79
CA PHE A 401 12.48 36.39 2.61
C PHE A 401 12.74 34.90 2.89
N SER A 402 13.92 34.39 2.53
CA SER A 402 14.30 33.01 2.84
C SER A 402 14.34 32.72 4.34
N LEU A 403 14.76 33.69 5.16
CA LEU A 403 14.75 33.54 6.61
C LEU A 403 13.34 33.65 7.18
N PHE A 404 12.49 34.53 6.62
CA PHE A 404 11.08 34.61 6.97
C PHE A 404 10.38 33.26 6.74
N ILE A 405 10.54 32.66 5.56
CA ILE A 405 9.98 31.33 5.27
C ILE A 405 10.49 30.28 6.27
N ASN A 406 11.80 30.25 6.53
CA ASN A 406 12.37 29.32 7.48
C ASN A 406 11.78 29.47 8.89
N ASN A 407 11.57 30.71 9.34
CA ASN A 407 10.99 31.00 10.64
C ASN A 407 9.49 30.63 10.73
N CYS A 408 8.77 30.58 9.60
CA CYS A 408 7.37 30.14 9.53
C CYS A 408 7.23 28.61 9.54
N LEU A 409 8.19 27.87 8.99
CA LEU A 409 8.10 26.41 8.84
C LEU A 409 7.94 25.68 10.19
N ILE A 410 8.71 26.09 11.20
CA ILE A 410 8.70 25.44 12.52
C ILE A 410 7.32 25.53 13.21
N PRO A 411 6.70 26.73 13.35
CA PRO A 411 5.33 26.83 13.87
C PRO A 411 4.28 26.10 13.01
N MET A 412 4.37 26.18 11.67
CA MET A 412 3.42 25.49 10.78
C MET A 412 3.45 23.98 10.97
N MET A 413 4.65 23.38 11.00
CA MET A 413 4.81 21.95 11.23
C MET A 413 4.27 21.53 12.61
N TYR A 414 4.48 22.37 13.64
CA TYR A 414 3.95 22.13 14.97
C TYR A 414 2.41 22.10 14.99
N LEU A 415 1.77 23.12 14.42
CA LEU A 415 0.31 23.24 14.37
C LEU A 415 -0.34 22.13 13.53
N LEU A 416 0.28 21.75 12.41
CA LEU A 416 -0.11 20.61 11.58
C LEU A 416 -0.10 19.30 12.37
N LYS A 417 0.97 19.03 13.13
CA LYS A 417 1.11 17.81 13.94
C LYS A 417 0.05 17.69 15.04
N ARG A 418 -0.45 18.81 15.55
CA ARG A 418 -1.45 18.85 16.63
C ARG A 418 -2.88 18.98 16.15
N HIS A 419 -3.11 19.14 14.85
CA HIS A 419 -4.43 19.45 14.25
C HIS A 419 -5.10 20.68 14.90
N GLN A 420 -4.33 21.74 15.16
CA GLN A 420 -4.81 22.92 15.90
C GLN A 420 -4.51 24.21 15.15
N ASN A 421 -5.52 25.09 15.03
CA ASN A 421 -5.46 26.53 14.71
C ASN A 421 -4.43 26.96 13.62
N LEU A 422 -4.19 26.10 12.62
CA LEU A 422 -3.28 26.39 11.52
C LEU A 422 -3.82 27.53 10.65
N ASP A 423 -5.13 27.52 10.39
CA ASP A 423 -5.80 28.55 9.62
C ASP A 423 -5.66 29.93 10.30
N ASP A 424 -5.91 30.00 11.61
CA ASP A 424 -5.75 31.22 12.40
C ASP A 424 -4.30 31.75 12.40
N PHE A 425 -3.30 30.84 12.45
CA PHE A 425 -1.89 31.20 12.35
C PHE A 425 -1.56 31.78 10.97
N ILE A 426 -2.00 31.12 9.90
CA ILE A 426 -1.76 31.55 8.52
C ILE A 426 -2.42 32.90 8.28
N GLU A 427 -3.68 33.07 8.67
CA GLU A 427 -4.44 34.32 8.52
C GLU A 427 -3.76 35.48 9.26
N CYS A 428 -3.40 35.29 10.54
CA CYS A 428 -2.75 36.32 11.34
C CYS A 428 -1.33 36.66 10.84
N LEU A 429 -0.57 35.66 10.38
CA LEU A 429 0.75 35.84 9.79
C LEU A 429 0.69 36.69 8.52
N PHE A 430 -0.22 36.35 7.59
CA PHE A 430 -0.37 37.10 6.34
C PHE A 430 -0.91 38.50 6.57
N GLN A 431 -1.86 38.68 7.49
CA GLN A 431 -2.34 40.01 7.85
C GLN A 431 -1.19 40.91 8.33
N LYS A 432 -0.38 40.45 9.28
CA LYS A 432 0.75 41.24 9.82
C LYS A 432 1.87 41.45 8.80
N TYR A 433 2.07 40.49 7.90
CA TYR A 433 3.02 40.64 6.79
C TYR A 433 2.57 41.74 5.82
N ASP A 434 1.30 41.75 5.44
CA ASP A 434 0.73 42.75 4.54
C ASP A 434 0.77 44.16 5.17
N GLU A 435 0.45 44.27 6.46
CA GLU A 435 0.58 45.52 7.23
C GLU A 435 2.02 46.05 7.22
N LEU A 436 3.00 45.17 7.40
CA LEU A 436 4.42 45.53 7.36
C LEU A 436 4.85 45.96 5.95
N GLU A 437 4.49 45.22 4.90
CA GLU A 437 4.80 45.56 3.51
C GLU A 437 4.19 46.91 3.08
N LEU A 438 2.97 47.20 3.51
CA LEU A 438 2.33 48.50 3.29
C LEU A 438 3.10 49.61 4.01
N SER A 439 3.54 49.39 5.25
CA SER A 439 4.33 50.37 6.00
C SER A 439 5.68 50.66 5.34
N LEU A 440 6.37 49.63 4.85
CA LEU A 440 7.67 49.73 4.17
C LEU A 440 7.58 50.43 2.82
N LYS A 441 6.44 50.38 2.13
CA LYS A 441 6.20 51.09 0.87
C LYS A 441 5.82 52.56 1.06
N SER A 442 5.39 52.92 2.27
CA SER A 442 5.01 54.29 2.65
C SER A 442 6.17 55.12 3.23
N THR A 443 7.32 54.49 3.46
CA THR A 443 8.59 55.12 3.89
C THR A 443 9.53 55.29 2.71
#